data_AF-A0A5P2DK58-F1
#
_entry.id   AF-A0A5P2DK58-F1
#
_cell.length_a   1.000
_cell.length_b   1.000
_cell.length_c   1.000
_cell.angle_alpha   90.00
_cell.angle_beta   90.00
_cell.angle_gamma   90.00
#
_symmetry.space_group_name_H-M   'P 1'
#
loop_
_entity.id
_entity.type
_entity.pdbx_description
1 polymer ?
#
loop_
_entity_poly.entity_id
_entity_poly.type
_entity_poly.pdbx_seq_one_letter_code
_entity_poly.pdbx_strand_id
1 'polypeptide(L)'
;MILSSMLCALAVVGAGACASLVLWPRLNMKEEPTSLLYFHHIARGHTASDSYAASLIALTQDAESLVAEIAKQGWANAKVARKKYMWGGIAVYILLFALTTLSITAALRVID
;
A
#
# COMPACT_ATOMS: atom_id res chain seq x y z
N MET A 1 -10.99 7.04 -34.36
CA MET A 1 -9.85 6.17 -33.97
C MET A 1 -8.77 6.87 -33.14
N ILE A 2 -8.14 7.97 -33.61
CA ILE A 2 -6.98 8.60 -32.93
C ILE A 2 -7.30 9.03 -31.49
N LEU A 3 -8.44 9.71 -31.27
CA LEU A 3 -8.83 10.20 -29.95
C LEU A 3 -9.02 9.06 -28.92
N SER A 4 -9.75 8.00 -29.28
CA SER A 4 -10.01 6.87 -28.38
C SER A 4 -8.72 6.11 -28.03
N SER A 5 -7.80 5.95 -28.99
CA SER A 5 -6.49 5.36 -28.71
C SER A 5 -5.62 6.23 -27.81
N MET A 6 -5.65 7.56 -27.96
CA MET A 6 -4.91 8.47 -27.08
C MET A 6 -5.46 8.44 -25.65
N LEU A 7 -6.79 8.44 -25.49
CA LEU A 7 -7.44 8.31 -24.18
C LEU A 7 -7.09 6.99 -23.51
N CYS A 8 -7.10 5.88 -24.26
CA CYS A 8 -6.67 4.58 -23.76
C CYS A 8 -5.23 4.61 -23.25
N ALA A 9 -4.29 5.13 -24.05
CA ALA A 9 -2.88 5.18 -23.69
C ALA A 9 -2.65 5.98 -22.39
N LEU A 10 -3.26 7.17 -22.29
CA LEU A 10 -3.18 8.00 -21.08
C LEU A 10 -3.80 7.30 -19.86
N ALA A 11 -4.94 6.65 -20.04
CA ALA A 11 -5.60 5.91 -18.97
C ALA A 11 -4.76 4.72 -18.48
N VAL A 12 -4.13 3.95 -19.39
CA VAL A 12 -3.22 2.86 -18.99
C VAL A 12 -2.05 3.38 -18.16
N VAL A 13 -1.41 4.48 -18.58
CA VAL A 13 -0.32 5.10 -17.83
C VAL A 13 -0.80 5.58 -16.46
N GLY A 14 -1.95 6.25 -16.40
CA GLY A 14 -2.54 6.72 -15.15
C GLY A 14 -2.90 5.58 -14.18
N ALA A 15 -3.46 4.49 -14.69
CA ALA A 15 -3.77 3.29 -13.90
C ALA A 15 -2.48 2.65 -13.36
N GLY A 16 -1.44 2.52 -14.19
CA GLY A 16 -0.13 2.01 -13.78
C GLY A 16 0.52 2.88 -12.70
N ALA A 17 0.44 4.21 -12.84
CA ALA A 17 0.94 5.14 -11.83
C ALA A 17 0.20 4.97 -10.49
N CYS A 18 -1.13 4.90 -10.51
CA CYS A 18 -1.94 4.68 -9.31
C CYS A 18 -1.63 3.32 -8.66
N ALA A 19 -1.50 2.25 -9.46
CA ALA A 19 -1.12 0.93 -8.97
C ALA A 19 0.28 0.95 -8.33
N SER A 20 1.22 1.68 -8.92
CA SER A 20 2.57 1.86 -8.36
C SER A 20 2.52 2.56 -7.00
N LEU A 21 1.64 3.54 -6.81
CA LEU A 21 1.43 4.21 -5.52
C LEU A 21 0.82 3.29 -4.44
N VAL A 22 0.18 2.17 -4.80
CA VAL A 22 -0.26 1.15 -3.84
C VAL A 22 0.95 0.45 -3.22
N LEU A 23 1.94 0.11 -4.05
CA LEU A 23 3.14 -0.63 -3.67
C LEU A 23 4.28 0.26 -3.18
N TRP A 24 4.20 1.58 -3.42
CA TRP A 24 5.25 2.51 -3.06
C TRP A 24 5.61 2.38 -1.57
N PRO A 25 6.89 2.11 -1.23
CA PRO A 25 7.29 1.93 0.15
C PRO A 25 7.06 3.23 0.91
N ARG A 26 6.26 3.16 1.97
CA ARG A 26 5.97 4.30 2.87
C ARG A 26 6.84 4.26 4.13
N LEU A 27 8.04 3.72 3.98
CA LEU A 27 9.02 3.54 5.06
C LEU A 27 9.85 4.82 5.21
N ASN A 28 9.22 5.90 5.67
CA ASN A 28 9.92 7.15 5.99
C ASN A 28 9.85 7.38 7.49
N MET A 29 10.78 6.79 8.25
CA MET A 29 10.97 7.11 9.67
C MET A 29 12.45 7.10 10.02
N LYS A 30 12.95 8.29 10.40
CA LYS A 30 14.27 8.49 11.04
C LYS A 30 14.23 8.21 12.56
N GLU A 31 13.12 7.66 13.05
CA GLU A 31 12.89 7.43 14.47
C GLU A 31 13.69 6.22 14.97
N GLU A 32 14.01 6.24 16.27
CA GLU A 32 14.62 5.10 16.94
C GLU A 32 13.63 3.92 17.02
N PRO A 33 14.12 2.68 16.87
CA PRO A 33 13.28 1.49 16.86
C PRO A 33 12.75 1.15 18.26
N THR A 34 11.66 1.80 18.67
CA THR A 34 11.04 1.66 20.00
C THR A 34 9.89 0.66 20.06
N SER A 35 9.49 0.10 18.92
CA SER A 35 8.22 -0.62 18.78
C SER A 35 8.45 -2.12 18.70
N LEU A 36 7.84 -2.87 19.60
CA LEU A 36 7.99 -4.33 19.70
C LEU A 36 7.02 -5.14 18.84
N LEU A 37 6.05 -4.49 18.19
CA LEU A 37 5.14 -5.18 17.26
C LEU A 37 5.41 -4.79 15.79
N TYR A 38 6.23 -3.75 15.55
CA TYR A 38 6.41 -3.18 14.21
C TYR A 38 7.64 -3.83 13.57
N PHE A 39 7.41 -4.59 12.50
CA PHE A 39 8.44 -5.41 11.86
C PHE A 39 9.75 -4.68 11.56
N HIS A 40 9.70 -3.41 11.12
CA HIS A 40 10.90 -2.66 10.78
C HIS A 40 11.68 -2.23 12.02
N HIS A 41 11.00 -1.93 13.13
CA HIS A 41 11.66 -1.65 14.40
C HIS A 41 12.24 -2.92 15.01
N ILE A 42 11.52 -4.04 14.93
CA ILE A 42 12.01 -5.35 15.37
C ILE A 42 13.30 -5.71 14.62
N ALA A 43 13.29 -5.63 13.29
CA ALA A 43 14.44 -5.98 12.46
C ALA A 43 15.65 -5.04 12.65
N ARG A 44 15.45 -3.80 13.11
CA ARG A 44 16.53 -2.85 13.41
C ARG A 44 17.02 -2.91 14.86
N GLY A 45 16.14 -3.22 15.81
CA GLY A 45 16.41 -3.19 17.24
C GLY A 45 16.88 -4.51 17.83
N HIS A 46 16.62 -5.64 17.15
CA HIS A 46 16.99 -6.97 17.63
C HIS A 46 17.79 -7.74 16.59
N THR A 47 18.96 -8.26 17.01
CA THR A 47 19.87 -9.03 16.17
C THR A 47 19.60 -10.55 16.20
N ALA A 48 18.82 -11.02 17.18
CA ALA A 48 18.50 -12.42 17.38
C ALA A 48 17.04 -12.60 17.85
N SER A 49 16.45 -13.75 17.50
CA SER A 49 15.07 -14.09 17.88
C SER A 49 14.86 -14.09 19.40
N ASP A 50 15.83 -14.61 20.16
CA ASP A 50 15.71 -14.70 21.62
C ASP A 50 15.73 -13.33 22.31
N SER A 51 16.51 -12.39 21.77
CA SER A 51 16.51 -10.99 22.25
C SER A 51 15.15 -10.34 22.07
N TYR A 52 14.52 -10.55 20.91
CA TYR A 52 13.17 -10.06 20.66
C TYR A 52 12.15 -10.72 21.59
N ALA A 53 12.22 -12.05 21.75
CA ALA A 53 11.32 -12.81 22.60
C ALA A 53 11.36 -12.33 24.06
N ALA A 54 12.55 -12.06 24.61
CA ALA A 54 12.70 -11.53 25.96
C ALA A 54 12.02 -10.17 26.13
N SER A 55 12.21 -9.23 25.19
CA SER A 55 11.56 -7.92 25.22
C SER A 55 10.04 -8.02 25.05
N LEU A 56 9.57 -8.94 24.20
CA LEU A 56 8.14 -9.16 23.99
C LEU A 56 7.49 -9.75 25.25
N ILE A 57 8.12 -10.72 25.91
CA ILE A 57 7.64 -11.29 27.18
C ILE A 57 7.50 -10.18 28.23
N ALA A 58 8.51 -9.32 28.37
CA ALA A 58 8.44 -8.20 29.31
C ALA A 58 7.26 -7.26 29.01
N LEU A 59 6.99 -6.95 27.73
CA LEU A 59 5.84 -6.15 27.33
C LEU A 59 4.50 -6.83 27.71
N THR A 60 4.40 -8.16 27.60
CA THR A 60 3.14 -8.87 27.94
C THR A 60 2.82 -8.87 29.44
N GLN A 61 3.80 -8.58 30.29
CA GLN A 61 3.59 -8.46 31.74
C GLN A 61 2.97 -7.10 32.12
N ASP A 62 2.96 -6.13 31.21
CA ASP A 62 2.33 -4.82 31.37
C ASP A 62 1.17 -4.68 30.36
N ALA A 63 -0.04 -4.97 30.83
CA ALA A 63 -1.23 -4.96 29.99
C ALA A 63 -1.53 -3.57 29.38
N GLU A 64 -1.25 -2.49 30.11
CA GLU A 64 -1.51 -1.12 29.63
C GLU A 64 -0.55 -0.77 28.49
N SER A 65 0.74 -1.01 28.69
CA SER A 65 1.76 -0.81 27.67
C SER A 65 1.52 -1.67 26.43
N LEU A 66 1.09 -2.93 26.60
CA LEU A 66 0.76 -3.80 25.48
C LEU A 66 -0.43 -3.26 24.67
N VAL A 67 -1.51 -2.83 25.33
CA VAL A 67 -2.68 -2.26 24.65
C VAL A 67 -2.31 -0.98 23.90
N ALA A 68 -1.49 -0.12 24.49
CA ALA A 68 -1.00 1.09 23.84
C ALA A 68 -0.22 0.78 22.55
N GLU A 69 0.66 -0.23 22.59
CA GLU A 69 1.44 -0.65 21.43
C GLU A 69 0.56 -1.25 20.32
N ILE A 70 -0.43 -2.08 20.69
CA ILE A 70 -1.44 -2.61 19.76
C ILE A 70 -2.23 -1.48 19.11
N ALA A 71 -2.70 -0.51 19.91
CA ALA A 71 -3.49 0.63 19.40
C ALA A 71 -2.69 1.48 18.41
N LYS A 72 -1.41 1.77 18.75
CA LYS A 72 -0.48 2.52 17.88
C LYS A 72 -0.33 1.83 16.53
N GLN A 73 -0.16 0.51 16.51
CA GLN A 73 0.02 -0.24 15.27
C GLN A 73 -1.26 -0.49 14.50
N GLY A 74 -2.38 -0.74 15.19
CA GLY A 74 -3.70 -0.80 14.58
C GLY A 74 -3.98 0.49 13.82
N TRP A 75 -3.73 1.64 14.45
CA TRP A 75 -3.86 2.96 13.81
C TRP A 75 -2.92 3.14 12.60
N ALA A 76 -1.63 2.82 12.76
CA ALA A 76 -0.65 2.94 11.68
C ALA A 76 -1.04 2.07 10.47
N ASN A 77 -1.41 0.81 10.72
CA ASN A 77 -1.83 -0.14 9.70
C ASN A 77 -3.12 0.32 9.01
N ALA A 78 -4.11 0.81 9.76
CA ALA A 78 -5.34 1.35 9.19
C ALA A 78 -5.06 2.54 8.24
N LYS A 79 -4.16 3.45 8.62
CA LYS A 79 -3.78 4.60 7.78
C LYS A 79 -3.08 4.17 6.49
N VAL A 80 -2.17 3.19 6.56
CA VAL A 80 -1.48 2.64 5.38
C VAL A 80 -2.47 1.89 4.49
N ALA A 81 -3.31 1.02 5.06
CA ALA A 81 -4.32 0.26 4.36
C ALA A 81 -5.30 1.19 3.63
N ARG A 82 -5.85 2.21 4.31
CA ARG A 82 -6.75 3.20 3.70
C ARG A 82 -6.14 3.84 2.46
N LYS A 83 -4.87 4.27 2.53
CA LYS A 83 -4.17 4.86 1.37
C LYS A 83 -4.00 3.85 0.24
N LYS A 84 -3.63 2.59 0.55
CA LYS A 84 -3.50 1.52 -0.45
C LYS A 84 -4.83 1.24 -1.14
N TYR A 85 -5.93 1.12 -0.38
CA TYR A 85 -7.26 0.91 -0.94
C TYR A 85 -7.73 2.08 -1.79
N MET A 86 -7.46 3.32 -1.38
CA MET A 86 -7.81 4.50 -2.17
C MET A 86 -7.10 4.51 -3.54
N TRP A 87 -5.78 4.35 -3.56
CA TRP A 87 -5.01 4.30 -4.82
C TRP A 87 -5.35 3.07 -5.66
N GLY A 88 -5.59 1.92 -5.03
CA GLY A 88 -5.99 0.69 -5.71
C GLY A 88 -7.37 0.84 -6.35
N GLY A 89 -8.34 1.42 -5.64
CA GLY A 89 -9.65 1.73 -6.19
C GLY A 89 -9.57 2.67 -7.40
N ILE A 90 -8.81 3.77 -7.28
CA ILE A 90 -8.58 4.71 -8.39
C ILE A 90 -7.93 4.00 -9.59
N ALA A 91 -6.91 3.16 -9.36
CA ALA A 91 -6.25 2.41 -10.42
C ALA A 91 -7.23 1.49 -11.17
N VAL A 92 -8.11 0.79 -10.46
CA VAL A 92 -9.13 -0.09 -11.07
C VAL A 92 -10.12 0.71 -11.90
N TYR A 93 -10.64 1.84 -11.40
CA TYR A 93 -11.57 2.68 -12.17
C TYR A 93 -10.93 3.21 -13.46
N ILE A 94 -9.69 3.69 -13.40
CA ILE A 94 -8.97 4.19 -14.58
C ILE A 94 -8.69 3.04 -15.57
N LEU A 95 -8.35 1.85 -15.08
CA LEU A 95 -8.13 0.67 -15.92
C LEU A 95 -9.41 0.25 -16.65
N LEU A 96 -10.56 0.23 -15.98
CA LEU A 96 -11.85 -0.07 -16.62
C LEU A 96 -12.20 0.95 -17.71
N PHE A 97 -11.92 2.23 -17.46
CA PHE A 97 -12.04 3.27 -18.47
C PHE A 97 -11.09 3.05 -19.67
N ALA A 98 -9.84 2.67 -19.41
CA ALA A 98 -8.88 2.31 -20.46
C ALA A 98 -9.38 1.13 -21.32
N LEU A 99 -9.91 0.08 -20.70
CA LEU A 99 -10.46 -1.09 -21.42
C LEU A 99 -11.67 -0.71 -22.28
N THR A 100 -12.50 0.23 -21.82
CA THR A 100 -13.65 0.73 -22.58
C THR A 100 -13.19 1.50 -23.82
N THR A 101 -12.24 2.42 -23.67
CA THR A 101 -11.67 3.20 -24.79
C THR A 101 -10.90 2.33 -25.78
N LEU A 102 -10.22 1.28 -25.31
CA LEU A 102 -9.60 0.25 -26.16
C LEU A 102 -10.66 -0.49 -26.98
N SER A 103 -11.74 -0.94 -26.34
CA SER A 103 -12.83 -1.67 -27.02
C SER A 103 -13.47 -0.83 -28.11
N ILE A 104 -13.73 0.46 -27.86
CA ILE A 104 -14.23 1.41 -28.86
C ILE A 104 -13.24 1.54 -30.03
N THR A 105 -11.95 1.67 -29.73
CA THR A 105 -10.90 1.77 -30.76
C THR A 105 -10.87 0.53 -31.65
N ALA A 106 -10.96 -0.66 -31.06
CA ALA A 106 -10.98 -1.93 -31.77
C ALA A 106 -12.24 -2.07 -32.65
N ALA A 107 -13.42 -1.70 -32.13
CA ALA A 107 -14.66 -1.74 -32.89
C ALA A 107 -14.64 -0.82 -34.11
N LEU A 108 -14.19 0.44 -33.94
CA LEU A 108 -14.04 1.39 -35.05
C LEU A 108 -13.09 0.85 -36.12
N ARG A 109 -11.99 0.21 -35.71
CA ARG A 109 -11.01 -0.41 -36.63
C ARG A 109 -11.55 -1.56 -37.48
N VAL A 110 -12.62 -2.21 -37.05
CA VAL A 110 -13.24 -3.33 -37.78
C VAL A 110 -14.31 -2.81 -38.75
N ILE A 111 -14.90 -1.65 -38.46
CA ILE A 111 -15.97 -1.04 -39.25
C ILE A 111 -15.40 -0.12 -40.36
N ASP A 112 -14.26 0.52 -40.09
CA ASP A 112 -13.47 1.31 -41.06
C ASP A 112 -12.60 0.41 -41.96
#